data_AF-A0A3D5A1K1-F1
#
_entry.id   AF-A0A3D5A1K1-F1
#
_cell.length_a   1.000
_cell.length_b   1.000
_cell.length_c   1.000
_cell.angle_alpha   90.00
_cell.angle_beta   90.00
_cell.angle_gamma   90.00
#
_symmetry.space_group_name_H-M   'P 1'
#
loop_
_entity.id
_entity.type
_entity.pdbx_description
1 polymer ?
#
loop_
_entity_poly.entity_id
_entity_poly.type
_entity_poly.pdbx_seq_one_letter_code
_entity_poly.pdbx_strand_id
1 'polypeptide(L)' 'SVPLGKGERVLVATAQGQAILTPVDDIPMRSRTAGGVKVIGLADGDSVVAAGV' A
#
# COMPACT_ATOMS: atom_id res chain seq x y z
N SER A 1 7.65 10.73 5.30
CA SER A 1 7.81 9.41 4.65
C SER A 1 8.86 8.65 5.40
N VAL A 2 8.45 7.62 6.13
CA VAL A 2 9.39 6.71 6.79
C VAL A 2 10.00 5.82 5.71
N PRO A 3 11.33 5.68 5.60
CA PRO A 3 11.95 4.75 4.67
C PRO A 3 11.63 3.32 5.12
N LEU A 4 11.18 2.49 4.17
CA LEU A 4 10.93 1.08 4.40
C LEU A 4 12.15 0.27 3.96
N GLY A 5 12.49 -0.72 4.76
CA GLY A 5 13.63 -1.61 4.56
C GLY A 5 13.34 -2.74 3.58
N LYS A 6 14.40 -3.30 3.00
CA LYS A 6 14.33 -4.50 2.16
C LYS A 6 13.78 -5.68 2.98
N GLY A 7 12.83 -6.41 2.43
CA GLY A 7 12.17 -7.53 3.09
C GLY A 7 11.04 -7.15 4.05
N GLU A 8 10.76 -5.85 4.25
CA GLU A 8 9.57 -5.41 4.95
C GLU A 8 8.32 -5.59 4.08
N ARG A 9 7.16 -5.60 4.73
CA ARG A 9 5.85 -5.75 4.11
C ARG A 9 4.97 -4.58 4.50
N VAL A 10 4.17 -4.11 3.55
CA VAL A 10 3.14 -3.12 3.81
C VAL A 10 1.81 -3.84 3.92
N LEU A 11 1.11 -3.63 5.04
CA LEU A 11 -0.30 -3.98 5.21
C LEU A 11 -1.16 -2.81 4.74
N VAL A 12 -2.13 -3.09 3.89
CA VAL A 12 -3.20 -2.15 3.53
C VAL A 12 -4.54 -2.81 3.83
N ALA A 13 -5.42 -2.11 4.54
CA ALA A 13 -6.76 -2.59 4.89
C ALA A 13 -7.85 -1.59 4.45
N THR A 14 -8.99 -2.12 4.03
CA THR A 14 -10.13 -1.35 3.53
C THR A 14 -11.33 -1.37 4.49
N ALA A 15 -12.25 -0.43 4.31
CA ALA A 15 -13.45 -0.27 5.12
C ALA A 15 -14.36 -1.51 5.04
N GLN A 16 -14.39 -2.18 3.88
CA GLN A 16 -15.18 -3.40 3.68
C GLN A 16 -14.44 -4.68 4.10
N GLY A 17 -13.28 -4.56 4.75
CA GLY A 17 -12.57 -5.69 5.36
C GLY A 17 -11.58 -6.41 4.45
N GLN A 18 -11.27 -5.88 3.27
CA GLN A 18 -10.20 -6.42 2.44
C GLN A 18 -8.85 -6.01 3.02
N ALA A 19 -7.90 -6.94 3.09
CA ALA A 19 -6.53 -6.65 3.49
C ALA A 19 -5.51 -7.35 2.59
N ILE A 20 -4.41 -6.66 2.29
CA ILE A 20 -3.28 -7.21 1.52
C ILE A 20 -1.96 -6.95 2.24
N LEU A 21 -1.04 -7.92 2.15
CA LEU A 21 0.35 -7.74 2.55
C LEU A 21 1.24 -7.79 1.32
N THR A 22 1.81 -6.64 0.96
CA THR A 22 2.67 -6.50 -0.21
C THR A 22 4.12 -6.33 0.23
N PRO A 23 5.06 -7.16 -0.25
CA PRO A 23 6.49 -6.91 -0.05
C PRO A 23 6.88 -5.53 -0.59
N VAL A 24 7.66 -4.77 0.17
CA VAL A 24 8.14 -3.45 -0.26
C VAL A 24 8.95 -3.56 -1.55
N ASP A 25 9.69 -4.66 -1.71
CA ASP A 25 10.53 -4.93 -2.86
C ASP A 25 9.74 -5.04 -4.18
N ASP A 26 8.43 -5.33 -4.11
CA ASP A 26 7.55 -5.41 -5.28
C ASP A 26 6.93 -4.04 -5.64
N ILE A 27 7.11 -3.02 -4.81
CA ILE A 27 6.58 -1.67 -5.05
C ILE A 27 7.66 -0.84 -5.78
N PRO A 28 7.38 -0.36 -7.01
CA PRO A 28 8.32 0.48 -7.73
C PRO A 28 8.67 1.75 -6.94
N MET A 29 9.96 1.98 -6.71
CA MET A 29 10.43 3.23 -6.14
C MET A 29 10.11 4.40 -7.09
N ARG A 30 9.37 5.38 -6.56
CA ARG A 30 9.01 6.61 -7.26
C ARG A 30 9.33 7.81 -6.36
N SER A 31 9.60 8.97 -6.96
CA SER A 31 9.81 10.20 -6.22
C SER A 31 8.51 10.62 -5.51
N ARG A 32 8.61 11.43 -4.46
CA ARG A 32 7.44 12.00 -3.76
C ARG A 32 6.55 12.86 -4.68
N THR A 33 7.12 13.40 -5.75
CA THR A 33 6.41 14.21 -6.75
C THR A 33 5.70 13.37 -7.81
N ALA A 34 5.94 12.06 -7.86
CA ALA A 34 5.25 11.15 -8.76
C ALA A 34 3.86 10.79 -8.22
N GLY A 35 2.92 10.44 -9.10
CA GLY A 35 1.53 10.10 -8.78
C GLY A 35 1.30 8.80 -8.00
N GLY A 36 2.32 8.23 -7.36
CA GLY A 36 2.24 6.98 -6.62
C GLY A 36 2.13 5.73 -7.50
N VAL A 37 1.85 4.60 -6.86
CA VAL A 37 1.60 3.30 -7.50
C VAL A 37 0.30 2.73 -6.93
N LYS A 38 -0.48 2.04 -7.76
CA LYS A 38 -1.66 1.31 -7.30
C LYS A 38 -1.23 0.03 -6.58
N VAL A 39 -1.48 -0.07 -5.28
CA VAL A 39 -1.14 -1.24 -4.44
C VAL A 39 -2.34 -2.17 -4.25
N ILE A 40 -3.56 -1.62 -4.19
CA ILE A 40 -4.81 -2.38 -4.02
C ILE A 40 -5.86 -1.95 -5.04
N GLY A 41 -6.66 -2.90 -5.52
CA GLY A 41 -7.91 -2.62 -6.23
C GLY A 41 -9.05 -2.57 -5.22
N LEU A 42 -9.76 -1.44 -5.18
CA LEU A 42 -10.94 -1.27 -4.32
C LEU A 42 -12.20 -1.72 -5.06
N ALA A 43 -13.13 -2.33 -4.33
CA ALA A 43 -14.49 -2.53 -4.81
C ALA A 43 -15.25 -1.19 -4.85
N ASP A 44 -16.37 -1.16 -5.57
CA ASP A 44 -17.20 0.03 -5.66
C ASP A 44 -17.71 0.44 -4.26
N GLY A 45 -17.47 1.70 -3.90
CA GLY A 45 -17.81 2.25 -2.59
C GLY A 45 -16.88 1.84 -1.45
N ASP A 46 -15.80 1.11 -1.72
CA ASP A 46 -14.77 0.78 -0.73
C ASP A 46 -13.70 1.88 -0.63
N SER A 47 -12.97 1.90 0.49
CA SER A 47 -11.93 2.88 0.76
C SER A 47 -10.85 2.30 1.67
N VAL A 48 -9.62 2.79 1.53
CA VAL A 48 -8.52 2.41 2.44
C VAL A 48 -8.73 3.11 3.78
N VAL A 49 -8.70 2.34 4.87
CA VAL A 49 -8.85 2.85 6.24
C VAL A 49 -7.57 2.72 7.06
N ALA A 50 -6.64 1.85 6.66
CA ALA A 50 -5.36 1.71 7.32
C ALA A 50 -4.25 1.32 6.33
N ALA A 51 -3.05 1.83 6.58
CA ALA A 51 -1.81 1.40 5.93
C ALA A 51 -0.68 1.43 6.97
N GLY A 52 0.11 0.36 7.04
CA GLY A 52 1.20 0.22 8.02
C GLY A 52 2.26 -0.78 7.56
N VAL A 53 3.37 -0.84 8.30
CA VAL A 53 4.48 -1.77 8.10
C VAL A 53 4.75 -2.59 9.35
#